data_AF-A0A925DMV5-F1
#
_entry.id   AF-A0A925DMV5-F1
#
_cell.length_a   1.000
_cell.length_b   1.000
_cell.length_c   1.000
_cell.angle_alpha   90.00
_cell.angle_beta   90.00
_cell.angle_gamma   90.00
#
_symmetry.space_group_name_H-M   'P 1'
#
loop_
_entity.id
_entity.type
_entity.pdbx_description
1 polymer ?
#
loop_
_entity_poly.entity_id
_entity_poly.type
_entity_poly.pdbx_seq_one_letter_code
_entity_poly.pdbx_strand_id
1 'polypeptide(L)'
;MLSNAGQVFRMAAFAVQRSKNWLAIFYHKIKSKRGTQKAVVATARKIAVIFYKMMKEKIKFSPLSIEKYADGFKNYEIRRLKRKAQSLGFQLI
;
A
#
# COMPACT_ATOMS: atom_id res chain seq x y z
N MET A 1 15.43 23.36 13.02
CA MET A 1 14.24 22.48 13.10
C MET A 1 14.70 21.06 12.78
N LEU A 2 15.03 20.26 13.80
CA LEU A 2 15.54 18.89 13.62
C LEU A 2 14.44 18.00 13.03
N SER A 3 14.62 17.59 11.77
CA SER A 3 13.69 16.72 11.05
C SER A 3 13.75 15.30 11.63
N ASN A 4 12.82 14.99 12.54
CA ASN A 4 12.56 13.63 13.01
C ASN A 4 12.31 12.70 11.80
N ALA A 5 12.84 11.48 11.82
CA ALA A 5 12.74 10.49 10.75
C ALA A 5 11.30 10.29 10.21
N GLY A 6 10.29 10.34 11.08
CA GLY A 6 8.89 10.27 10.70
C GLY A 6 8.42 11.43 9.82
N GLN A 7 8.96 12.64 9.99
CA GLN A 7 8.66 13.78 9.12
C GLN A 7 9.25 13.59 7.72
N VAL A 8 10.48 13.06 7.64
CA VAL A 8 11.13 12.72 6.36
C VAL A 8 10.29 11.70 5.59
N PHE A 9 9.81 10.63 6.25
CA PHE A 9 8.96 9.64 5.58
C PHE A 9 7.60 10.21 5.16
N ARG A 10 7.04 11.17 5.90
CA ARG A 10 5.82 11.88 5.46
C ARG A 10 6.08 12.73 4.22
N MET A 11 7.21 13.43 4.15
CA MET A 11 7.63 14.16 2.94
C MET A 11 7.80 13.22 1.75
N ALA A 12 8.46 12.07 1.95
CA ALA A 12 8.58 11.04 0.93
C ALA A 12 7.21 10.53 0.45
N ALA A 13 6.26 10.31 1.37
CA ALA A 13 4.90 9.93 1.01
C ALA A 13 4.19 11.00 0.16
N PHE A 14 4.40 12.29 0.44
CA PHE A 14 3.87 13.39 -0.37
C PHE A 14 4.47 13.44 -1.79
N ALA A 15 5.74 13.11 -1.96
CA ALA A 15 6.35 12.99 -3.28
C ALA A 15 5.80 11.77 -4.04
N VAL A 16 5.72 10.63 -3.35
CA VAL A 16 5.27 9.35 -3.93
C VAL A 16 3.84 9.42 -4.47
N GLN A 17 2.91 10.16 -3.86
CA GLN A 17 1.53 10.22 -4.37
C GLN A 17 1.40 10.76 -5.81
N ARG A 18 2.41 11.48 -6.32
CA ARG A 18 2.45 12.01 -7.69
C ARG A 18 3.22 11.11 -8.67
N SER A 19 3.80 10.01 -8.19
CA SER A 19 4.61 9.11 -9.00
C SER A 19 3.77 8.00 -9.66
N LYS A 20 4.28 7.40 -10.74
CA LYS A 20 3.64 6.29 -11.46
C LYS A 20 4.17 4.94 -10.96
N ASN A 21 3.83 4.55 -9.73
CA ASN A 21 4.24 3.26 -9.15
C ASN A 21 3.19 2.69 -8.19
N TRP A 22 3.44 1.47 -7.71
CA TRP A 22 2.53 0.75 -6.81
C TRP A 22 2.30 1.44 -5.46
N LEU A 23 3.25 2.24 -4.95
CA LEU A 23 3.08 3.00 -3.71
C LEU A 23 2.11 4.17 -3.89
N ALA A 24 2.09 4.81 -5.07
CA ALA A 24 1.10 5.84 -5.38
C ALA A 24 -0.32 5.24 -5.42
N ILE A 25 -0.49 4.05 -6.01
CA ILE A 25 -1.76 3.32 -5.99
C ILE A 25 -2.18 2.97 -4.56
N PHE A 26 -1.23 2.51 -3.74
CA PHE A 26 -1.48 2.29 -2.31
C PHE A 26 -1.98 3.57 -1.61
N TYR A 27 -1.31 4.70 -1.82
CA TYR A 27 -1.70 5.98 -1.25
C TYR A 27 -3.12 6.37 -1.65
N HIS A 28 -3.44 6.37 -2.95
CA HIS A 28 -4.76 6.78 -3.46
C HIS A 28 -5.88 5.87 -2.95
N LYS A 29 -5.61 4.57 -2.79
CA LYS A 29 -6.55 3.63 -2.19
C LYS A 29 -6.85 3.93 -0.72
N ILE A 30 -5.83 4.27 0.07
CA ILE A 30 -6.07 4.65 1.47
C ILE A 30 -6.77 6.01 1.53
N LYS A 31 -6.40 6.95 0.65
CA LYS A 31 -7.02 8.27 0.56
C LYS A 31 -8.51 8.18 0.26
N SER A 32 -8.91 7.36 -0.72
CA SER A 32 -10.34 7.19 -1.06
C SER A 32 -11.16 6.57 0.08
N LYS A 33 -10.54 5.74 0.93
CA LYS A 33 -11.23 5.06 2.04
C LYS A 33 -11.20 5.82 3.36
N ARG A 34 -10.14 6.56 3.65
CA ARG A 34 -9.83 7.10 5.00
C ARG A 34 -9.32 8.53 4.99
N GLY A 35 -9.32 9.20 3.84
CA GLY A 35 -8.87 10.58 3.70
C GLY A 35 -7.35 10.75 3.64
N THR A 36 -6.94 11.97 3.31
CA THR A 36 -5.55 12.35 3.01
C THR A 36 -4.60 12.13 4.20
N GLN A 37 -4.97 12.57 5.40
CA GLN A 37 -4.09 12.50 6.57
C GLN A 37 -3.70 11.06 6.90
N LYS A 38 -4.66 10.12 6.89
CA LYS A 38 -4.40 8.70 7.13
C LYS A 38 -3.61 8.06 5.99
N ALA A 39 -3.83 8.49 4.74
CA ALA A 39 -3.08 8.00 3.58
C ALA A 39 -1.59 8.37 3.65
N VAL A 40 -1.26 9.60 4.03
CA VAL A 40 0.13 10.06 4.20
C VAL A 40 0.84 9.23 5.27
N VAL A 41 0.23 9.05 6.45
CA VAL A 41 0.82 8.28 7.55
C VAL A 41 1.00 6.81 7.18
N ALA A 42 0.00 6.19 6.56
CA ALA A 42 0.08 4.79 6.14
C ALA A 42 1.19 4.58 5.09
N THR A 43 1.32 5.51 4.14
CA THR A 43 2.34 5.44 3.09
C THR A 43 3.73 5.68 3.66
N ALA A 44 3.89 6.66 4.56
CA ALA A 44 5.13 6.93 5.28
C ALA A 44 5.60 5.68 6.05
N ARG A 45 4.70 5.01 6.79
CA ARG A 45 5.01 3.75 7.46
C ARG A 45 5.47 2.68 6.48
N LYS A 46 4.82 2.55 5.32
CA LYS A 46 5.20 1.56 4.30
C LYS A 46 6.60 1.81 3.74
N ILE A 47 6.94 3.08 3.48
CA ILE A 47 8.29 3.50 3.08
C ILE A 47 9.30 3.21 4.20
N ALA A 48 8.99 3.54 5.44
CA ALA A 48 9.87 3.29 6.58
C ALA A 48 10.18 1.82 6.78
N VAL A 49 9.18 0.93 6.61
CA VAL A 49 9.39 -0.53 6.68
C VAL A 49 10.30 -1.02 5.55
N ILE A 50 10.10 -0.54 4.31
CA ILE A 50 10.97 -0.88 3.18
C ILE A 50 12.40 -0.43 3.49
N PHE A 51 12.58 0.82 3.91
CA PHE A 51 13.88 1.38 4.26
C PHE A 51 14.56 0.59 5.39
N TYR A 52 13.83 0.25 6.45
CA TYR A 52 14.35 -0.54 7.56
C TYR A 52 14.85 -1.92 7.08
N LYS A 53 14.05 -2.63 6.26
CA LYS A 53 14.46 -3.93 5.70
C LYS A 53 15.70 -3.81 4.82
N MET A 54 15.78 -2.77 4.00
CA MET A 54 16.97 -2.51 3.19
C MET A 54 18.22 -2.28 4.06
N MET A 55 18.08 -1.48 5.11
CA MET A 55 19.23 -1.06 5.92
C MET A 55 19.67 -2.10 6.94
N LYS A 56 18.71 -2.68 7.67
CA LYS A 56 18.95 -3.62 8.77
C LYS A 56 19.12 -5.04 8.29
N GLU A 57 18.23 -5.50 7.41
CA GLU A 57 18.21 -6.89 6.92
C GLU A 57 19.02 -7.04 5.62
N LYS A 58 19.58 -5.95 5.07
CA LYS A 58 20.35 -5.92 3.82
C LYS A 58 19.59 -6.50 2.62
N ILE A 59 18.26 -6.47 2.67
CA ILE A 59 17.41 -6.97 1.60
C ILE A 59 17.32 -5.92 0.49
N LYS A 60 17.69 -6.28 -0.74
CA LYS A 60 17.53 -5.39 -1.90
C LYS A 60 16.05 -5.08 -2.12
N PHE A 61 15.74 -3.79 -2.27
CA PHE A 61 14.40 -3.39 -2.64
C PHE A 61 14.10 -3.79 -4.09
N SER A 62 13.08 -4.62 -4.26
CA SER A 62 12.50 -4.98 -5.55
C SER A 62 11.07 -4.43 -5.60
N PRO A 63 10.81 -3.33 -6.34
CA PRO A 63 9.48 -2.76 -6.43
C PRO A 63 8.53 -3.71 -7.15
N LEU A 64 7.31 -3.81 -6.65
CA LEU A 64 6.22 -4.50 -7.35
C LEU A 64 5.88 -3.74 -8.64
N SER A 65 5.61 -4.46 -9.73
CA SER A 65 4.98 -3.83 -10.88
C SER A 65 3.56 -3.39 -10.52
N ILE A 66 3.03 -2.40 -11.24
CA ILE A 66 1.68 -1.89 -11.01
C ILE A 66 0.64 -3.01 -11.21
N GLU A 67 0.85 -3.82 -12.24
CA GLU A 67 0.01 -4.95 -12.63
C GLU A 67 -0.03 -5.99 -11.52
N LYS A 68 1.14 -6.45 -11.04
CA LYS A 68 1.22 -7.40 -9.93
C LYS A 68 0.56 -6.90 -8.67
N TYR A 69 0.67 -5.60 -8.38
CA TYR A 69 0.01 -4.99 -7.24
C TYR A 69 -1.52 -4.94 -7.42
N ALA A 70 -2.01 -4.66 -8.63
CA ALA A 70 -3.42 -4.65 -8.97
C ALA A 70 -4.05 -6.06 -8.95
N ASP A 71 -3.36 -7.07 -9.46
CA ASP A 71 -3.81 -8.47 -9.49
C ASP A 71 -4.09 -9.02 -8.10
N GLY A 72 -3.28 -8.62 -7.11
CA GLY A 72 -3.51 -8.95 -5.71
C GLY A 72 -4.90 -8.52 -5.21
N PHE A 73 -5.43 -7.41 -5.71
CA PHE A 73 -6.77 -6.93 -5.35
C PHE A 73 -7.87 -7.70 -6.02
N LYS A 74 -7.74 -7.95 -7.33
CA LYS A 74 -8.70 -8.79 -8.06
C LYS A 74 -8.85 -10.14 -7.38
N ASN A 75 -7.73 -10.77 -7.03
CA ASN A 75 -7.73 -12.05 -6.33
C ASN A 75 -8.30 -11.97 -4.90
N TYR A 76 -8.03 -10.88 -4.17
CA TYR A 76 -8.63 -10.65 -2.86
C TYR A 76 -10.15 -10.47 -2.94
N GLU A 77 -10.62 -9.71 -3.91
CA GLU A 77 -12.04 -9.46 -4.16
C GLU A 77 -12.78 -10.73 -4.55
N ILE A 78 -12.23 -11.52 -5.47
CA ILE A 78 -12.76 -12.85 -5.83
C ILE A 78 -12.87 -13.74 -4.59
N ARG A 79 -11.81 -13.81 -3.75
CA ARG A 79 -11.86 -14.60 -2.51
C ARG A 79 -12.93 -14.09 -1.54
N ARG A 80 -13.10 -12.77 -1.41
CA ARG A 80 -14.12 -12.17 -0.56
C ARG A 80 -15.53 -12.50 -1.07
N LEU A 81 -15.76 -12.39 -2.37
CA LEU A 81 -17.03 -12.73 -3.01
C LEU A 81 -17.35 -14.21 -2.84
N LYS A 82 -16.39 -15.10 -3.12
CA LYS A 82 -16.55 -16.55 -2.93
C LYS A 82 -16.94 -16.90 -1.50
N ARG A 83 -16.26 -16.31 -0.50
CA ARG A 83 -16.62 -16.50 0.93
C ARG A 83 -18.01 -15.97 1.26
N LYS A 84 -18.39 -14.82 0.71
CA LYS A 84 -19.72 -14.24 0.97
C LYS A 84 -20.83 -15.08 0.34
N ALA A 85 -20.64 -15.55 -0.89
CA ALA A 85 -21.56 -16.47 -1.55
C ALA A 85 -21.75 -17.74 -0.72
N GLN A 86 -20.66 -18.37 -0.29
CA GLN A 86 -20.70 -19.58 0.54
C GLN A 86 -21.46 -19.35 1.85
N SER A 87 -21.24 -18.21 2.53
CA SER A 87 -21.96 -17.87 3.77
C SER A 87 -23.47 -17.68 3.60
N LEU A 88 -23.92 -17.45 2.36
CA LEU A 88 -25.32 -17.25 2.00
C LEU A 88 -25.93 -18.49 1.33
N GLY A 89 -25.20 -19.61 1.26
CA GLY A 89 -25.65 -20.83 0.58
C GLY A 89 -25.54 -20.80 -0.95
N PHE A 90 -24.85 -19.80 -1.51
CA PHE A 90 -24.63 -19.68 -2.96
C PHE A 90 -23.21 -20.13 -3.36
N GLN A 91 -23.07 -20.59 -4.61
CA GLN A 91 -21.79 -20.87 -5.24
C GLN A 91 -21.49 -19.84 -6.32
N LEU A 92 -20.29 -19.25 -6.28
CA LEU A 92 -19.80 -18.37 -7.33
C LEU A 92 -19.32 -19.23 -8.52
N ILE A 93 -20.01 -19.11 -9.66
CA ILE A 93 -19.70 -19.79 -10.94
C ILE A 93 -18.86 -18.86 -11.82
#